data_AF-A0A5D4U8T8-F1
#
_entry.id   AF-A0A5D4U8T8-F1
#
_cell.length_a   1.000
_cell.length_b   1.000
_cell.length_c   1.000
_cell.angle_alpha   90.00
_cell.angle_beta   90.00
_cell.angle_gamma   90.00
#
_symmetry.space_group_name_H-M   'P 1'
#
loop_
_entity.id
_entity.type
_entity.pdbx_description
1 polymer ?
#
loop_
_entity_poly.entity_id
_entity_poly.type
_entity_poly.pdbx_seq_one_letter_code
_entity_poly.pdbx_strand_id
1 'polypeptide(L)'
;MYFLAESAVVLLAISFIFLAVKRFHPINQIHDEIVVAALSGLVIIYTIIRYMVSGIEYSNVFNKTEYKKEVRSIVFQSLKFAVIFSVIYLLFTGIPKAIEGWVDLLGLSFLIWTFMFLVNYFSLKHSFKKNSELEEDKKW
;
A
#
# COMPACT_ATOMS: atom_id res chain seq x y z
N MET A 1 -11.89 -6.37 -8.18
CA MET A 1 -11.45 -6.43 -9.60
C MET A 1 -11.63 -5.10 -10.33
N TYR A 2 -12.74 -4.37 -10.14
CA TYR A 2 -12.97 -3.08 -10.81
C TYR A 2 -11.86 -2.04 -10.59
N PHE A 3 -11.37 -1.87 -9.35
CA PHE A 3 -10.31 -0.88 -9.07
C PHE A 3 -8.97 -1.17 -9.76
N LEU A 4 -8.60 -2.45 -9.90
CA LEU A 4 -7.38 -2.84 -10.61
C LEU A 4 -7.50 -2.56 -12.11
N ALA A 5 -8.67 -2.87 -12.70
CA ALA A 5 -8.94 -2.58 -14.10
C ALA A 5 -8.94 -1.06 -14.37
N GLU A 6 -9.57 -0.28 -13.50
CA GLU A 6 -9.61 1.18 -13.60
C GLU A 6 -8.20 1.80 -13.49
N SER A 7 -7.41 1.35 -12.51
CA SER A 7 -6.03 1.79 -12.36
C SER A 7 -5.17 1.44 -13.57
N ALA A 8 -5.36 0.25 -14.17
CA ALA A 8 -4.67 -0.13 -15.40
C ALA A 8 -5.05 0.77 -16.59
N VAL A 9 -6.33 1.14 -16.72
CA VAL A 9 -6.79 2.10 -17.74
C VAL A 9 -6.17 3.48 -17.52
N VAL A 10 -6.11 3.96 -16.26
CA VAL A 10 -5.45 5.22 -15.91
C VAL A 10 -3.96 5.18 -16.26
N LEU A 11 -3.27 4.09 -15.95
CA LEU A 11 -1.86 3.91 -16.29
C LEU A 11 -1.63 3.97 -17.80
N LEU A 12 -2.45 3.26 -18.57
CA LEU A 12 -2.39 3.28 -20.03
C LEU A 12 -2.62 4.70 -20.56
N ALA A 13 -3.67 5.39 -20.09
CA ALA A 13 -3.98 6.74 -20.52
C ALA A 13 -2.82 7.72 -20.25
N ILE A 14 -2.25 7.71 -19.05
CA ILE A 14 -1.13 8.59 -18.70
C ILE A 14 0.13 8.23 -19.51
N SER A 15 0.37 6.94 -19.77
CA SER A 15 1.49 6.50 -20.60
C SER A 15 1.36 6.98 -22.05
N PHE A 16 0.15 6.94 -22.63
CA PHE A 16 -0.11 7.49 -23.96
C PHE A 16 0.10 9.00 -24.01
N ILE A 17 -0.35 9.74 -22.99
CA ILE A 17 -0.12 11.19 -22.89
C ILE A 17 1.38 11.48 -22.84
N PHE A 18 2.14 10.74 -22.02
CA PHE A 18 3.59 10.92 -21.93
C PHE A 18 4.29 10.69 -23.28
N LEU A 19 3.93 9.62 -24.00
CA LEU A 19 4.48 9.34 -25.33
C LEU A 19 4.14 10.45 -26.34
N ALA A 20 2.90 10.97 -26.30
CA ALA A 20 2.49 12.08 -27.15
C ALA A 20 3.29 13.35 -26.83
N VAL A 21 3.44 13.70 -25.56
CA VAL A 21 4.24 14.87 -25.13
C VAL A 21 5.69 14.72 -25.57
N LYS A 22 6.30 13.56 -25.36
CA LYS A 22 7.69 13.28 -25.78
C LYS A 22 7.87 13.41 -27.30
N ARG A 23 6.83 13.07 -28.08
CA ARG A 23 6.85 13.23 -29.55
C ARG A 23 6.84 14.69 -29.99
N PHE A 24 6.08 15.56 -29.32
CA PHE A 24 6.01 16.99 -29.68
C PHE A 24 7.10 17.84 -29.01
N HIS A 25 7.57 17.41 -27.84
CA HIS A 25 8.65 18.03 -27.08
C HIS A 25 9.69 16.96 -26.74
N PRO A 26 10.83 16.89 -27.46
CA PRO A 26 11.89 15.93 -27.17
C PRO A 26 12.58 16.29 -25.85
N ILE A 27 12.02 15.80 -24.75
CA ILE A 27 12.58 15.93 -23.40
C ILE A 27 13.65 14.85 -23.25
N ASN A 28 14.85 15.11 -23.75
CA ASN A 28 15.96 14.15 -23.72
C ASN A 28 16.72 14.11 -22.39
N GLN A 29 16.35 14.95 -21.42
CA GLN A 29 17.04 15.06 -20.13
C GLN A 29 16.55 14.04 -19.08
N ILE A 30 15.38 13.42 -19.31
CA ILE A 30 14.77 12.47 -18.38
C ILE A 30 14.89 11.06 -18.96
N HIS A 31 15.46 10.14 -18.18
CA HIS A 31 15.54 8.73 -18.56
C HIS A 31 14.14 8.10 -18.53
N ASP A 32 13.79 7.37 -19.59
CA ASP A 32 12.47 6.74 -19.75
C ASP A 32 12.15 5.76 -18.62
N GLU A 33 13.17 5.05 -18.11
CA GLU A 33 13.06 4.11 -16.99
C GLU A 33 12.52 4.78 -15.71
N ILE A 34 12.99 5.99 -15.41
CA ILE A 34 12.57 6.77 -14.24
C ILE A 34 11.11 7.19 -14.39
N VAL A 35 10.69 7.58 -15.60
CA VAL A 35 9.31 7.99 -15.87
C VAL A 35 8.38 6.79 -15.72
N VAL A 36 8.72 5.65 -16.30
CA VAL A 36 7.90 4.43 -16.19
C VAL A 36 7.78 3.99 -14.73
N ALA A 37 8.87 4.01 -13.97
CA ALA A 37 8.86 3.70 -12.54
C ALA A 37 7.98 4.67 -11.75
N ALA A 38 8.09 5.98 -12.01
CA ALA A 38 7.28 7.01 -11.35
C ALA A 38 5.79 6.86 -11.67
N LEU A 39 5.43 6.67 -12.95
CA LEU A 39 4.04 6.48 -13.38
C LEU A 39 3.43 5.22 -12.77
N SER A 40 4.17 4.11 -12.81
CA SER A 40 3.73 2.84 -12.22
C SER A 40 3.53 2.98 -10.71
N GLY A 41 4.48 3.63 -10.02
CA GLY A 41 4.40 3.90 -8.59
C GLY A 41 3.17 4.74 -8.22
N LEU A 42 2.89 5.82 -8.97
CA LEU A 42 1.71 6.67 -8.74
C LEU A 42 0.40 5.88 -8.87
N VAL A 43 0.28 5.02 -9.89
CA VAL A 43 -0.92 4.21 -10.07
C VAL A 43 -1.08 3.14 -8.99
N ILE A 44 0.01 2.51 -8.56
CA ILE A 44 -0.02 1.55 -7.45
C ILE A 44 -0.49 2.26 -6.17
N ILE A 45 0.09 3.41 -5.84
CA ILE A 45 -0.30 4.21 -4.66
C ILE A 45 -1.78 4.60 -4.74
N TYR A 46 -2.23 5.11 -5.90
CA TYR A 46 -3.63 5.45 -6.12
C TYR A 46 -4.58 4.27 -5.89
N THR A 47 -4.21 3.10 -6.42
CA THR A 47 -5.00 1.86 -6.26
C THR A 47 -5.11 1.46 -4.80
N ILE A 48 -3.98 1.50 -4.08
CA ILE A 48 -3.89 1.15 -2.67
C ILE A 48 -4.77 2.09 -1.84
N ILE A 49 -4.65 3.41 -2.06
CA ILE A 49 -5.47 4.41 -1.35
C ILE A 49 -6.95 4.18 -1.63
N ARG A 50 -7.34 3.99 -2.90
CA ARG A 50 -8.74 3.77 -3.26
C ARG A 50 -9.30 2.48 -2.68
N TYR A 51 -8.49 1.42 -2.64
CA TYR A 51 -8.84 0.18 -1.98
C TYR A 51 -9.10 0.40 -0.49
N MET A 52 -8.22 1.12 0.22
CA MET A 52 -8.43 1.45 1.64
C MET A 52 -9.73 2.24 1.86
N VAL A 53 -9.96 3.26 1.05
CA VAL A 53 -11.15 4.12 1.15
C VAL A 53 -12.43 3.35 0.83
N SER A 54 -12.36 2.28 0.02
CA SER A 54 -13.54 1.45 -0.23
C SER A 54 -14.10 0.79 1.04
N GLY A 55 -13.24 0.54 2.04
CA GLY A 55 -13.62 -0.08 3.32
C GLY A 55 -14.17 -1.52 3.18
N ILE A 56 -13.96 -2.16 2.03
CA ILE A 56 -14.52 -3.51 1.74
C ILE A 56 -13.94 -4.57 2.69
N GLU A 57 -12.71 -4.35 3.17
CA GLU A 57 -11.95 -5.30 3.97
C GLU A 57 -12.51 -5.51 5.39
N TYR A 58 -13.18 -4.49 5.95
CA TYR A 58 -13.67 -4.51 7.34
C TYR A 58 -15.17 -4.17 7.42
N SER A 59 -15.96 -4.65 6.45
CA SER A 59 -17.40 -4.39 6.35
C SER A 59 -18.21 -4.84 7.57
N ASN A 60 -17.68 -5.74 8.39
CA ASN A 60 -18.39 -6.35 9.51
C ASN A 60 -17.99 -5.81 10.89
N VAL A 61 -17.13 -4.79 10.95
CA VAL A 61 -16.67 -4.22 12.24
C VAL A 61 -17.57 -3.04 12.61
N PHE A 62 -18.47 -3.25 13.57
CA PHE A 62 -19.43 -2.24 14.04
C PHE A 62 -19.15 -1.79 15.48
N ASN A 63 -18.57 -2.66 16.31
CA ASN A 63 -18.36 -2.37 17.72
C ASN A 63 -16.89 -2.06 18.08
N LYS A 64 -16.69 -1.34 19.19
CA LYS A 64 -15.36 -0.91 19.65
C LYS A 64 -14.47 -2.08 20.09
N THR A 65 -15.05 -3.22 20.46
CA THR A 65 -14.32 -4.41 20.92
C THR A 65 -13.67 -5.14 19.74
N GLU A 66 -14.43 -5.33 18.65
CA GLU A 66 -13.97 -5.87 17.37
C GLU A 66 -12.92 -4.96 16.74
N TYR A 67 -13.11 -3.64 16.79
CA TYR A 67 -12.10 -2.69 16.31
C TYR A 67 -10.74 -2.89 17.01
N LYS A 68 -10.73 -2.97 18.35
CA LYS A 68 -9.47 -3.20 19.11
C LYS A 68 -8.87 -4.57 18.82
N LYS A 69 -9.70 -5.60 18.61
CA LYS A 69 -9.25 -6.94 18.24
C LYS A 69 -8.57 -6.92 16.87
N GLU A 70 -9.17 -6.25 15.89
CA GLU A 70 -8.60 -6.15 14.54
C GLU A 70 -7.33 -5.30 14.50
N VAL A 71 -7.25 -4.20 15.25
CA VAL A 71 -5.97 -3.46 15.38
C VAL A 71 -4.84 -4.38 15.85
N ARG A 72 -5.10 -5.23 16.86
CA ARG A 72 -4.11 -6.19 17.35
C ARG A 72 -3.79 -7.24 16.27
N SER A 73 -4.79 -7.73 15.54
CA SER A 73 -4.61 -8.65 14.42
C SER A 73 -3.68 -8.06 13.35
N ILE A 74 -3.91 -6.80 12.96
CA ILE A 74 -3.11 -6.06 11.98
C ILE A 74 -1.65 -5.94 12.43
N VAL A 75 -1.39 -5.63 13.71
CA VAL A 75 -0.02 -5.57 14.25
C VAL A 75 0.69 -6.91 14.07
N PHE A 76 0.04 -8.02 14.45
CA PHE A 76 0.61 -9.35 14.33
C PHE A 76 0.79 -9.80 12.88
N GLN A 77 -0.15 -9.50 12.00
CA GLN A 77 -0.04 -9.81 10.57
C GLN A 77 1.09 -9.02 9.92
N SER A 78 1.19 -7.73 10.21
CA SER A 78 2.27 -6.87 9.71
C SER A 78 3.63 -7.38 10.20
N LEU A 79 3.72 -7.81 11.47
CA LEU A 79 4.96 -8.35 12.04
C LEU A 79 5.34 -9.68 11.38
N LYS A 80 4.38 -10.59 11.18
CA LYS A 80 4.61 -11.84 10.44
C LYS A 80 5.13 -11.57 9.03
N PHE A 81 4.53 -10.61 8.33
CA PHE A 81 4.97 -10.23 6.99
C PHE A 81 6.38 -9.66 7.00
N ALA A 82 6.70 -8.77 7.95
CA ALA A 82 8.04 -8.22 8.10
C ALA A 82 9.07 -9.32 8.36
N VAL A 83 8.79 -10.29 9.24
CA VAL A 83 9.69 -11.43 9.50
C VAL A 83 9.89 -12.29 8.26
N ILE A 84 8.82 -12.63 7.54
CA ILE A 84 8.92 -13.40 6.29
C ILE A 84 9.78 -12.64 5.28
N PHE A 85 9.55 -11.34 5.13
CA PHE A 85 10.33 -10.49 4.25
C PHE A 85 11.81 -10.47 4.65
N SER A 86 12.12 -10.30 5.94
CA SER A 86 13.51 -10.32 6.43
C SER A 86 14.21 -11.64 6.11
N VAL A 87 13.52 -12.78 6.27
CA VAL A 87 14.08 -14.10 5.93
C VAL A 87 14.35 -14.20 4.44
N ILE A 88 13.40 -13.79 3.60
CA ILE A 88 13.58 -13.76 2.14
C ILE A 88 14.76 -12.86 1.77
N TYR A 89 14.84 -11.67 2.33
CA TYR A 89 15.93 -10.74 2.09
C TYR A 89 17.29 -11.38 2.42
N LEU A 90 17.41 -12.02 3.59
CA LEU A 90 18.62 -12.73 3.99
C LEU A 90 18.99 -13.89 3.05
N LEU A 91 18.01 -14.56 2.43
CA LEU A 91 18.28 -15.60 1.44
C LEU A 91 18.93 -15.03 0.16
N PHE A 92 18.58 -13.81 -0.23
CA PHE A 92 19.14 -13.14 -1.41
C PHE A 92 20.47 -12.44 -1.12
N THR A 93 20.62 -11.80 0.04
CA THR A 93 21.82 -11.00 0.37
C THR A 93 22.84 -11.74 1.22
N GLY A 94 22.47 -12.89 1.79
CA GLY A 94 23.28 -13.60 2.79
C GLY A 94 23.23 -12.94 4.17
N ILE A 95 23.91 -13.57 5.14
CA ILE A 95 24.00 -13.08 6.53
C ILE A 95 24.97 -11.89 6.59
N PRO A 96 24.54 -10.72 7.11
CA PRO A 96 25.41 -9.55 7.24
C PRO A 96 26.60 -9.83 8.18
N LYS A 97 27.81 -9.48 7.72
CA LYS A 97 29.05 -9.61 8.50
C LYS A 97 29.40 -8.33 9.28
N ALA A 98 28.86 -7.19 8.85
CA ALA A 98 29.10 -5.88 9.44
C ALA A 98 27.81 -5.32 10.06
N ILE A 99 27.96 -4.42 11.04
CA ILE A 99 26.83 -3.76 11.72
C ILE A 99 25.95 -3.01 10.73
N GLU A 100 26.52 -2.38 9.71
CA GLU A 100 25.79 -1.64 8.68
C GLU A 100 24.71 -2.50 7.99
N GLY A 101 25.04 -3.73 7.61
CA GLY A 101 24.06 -4.63 6.97
C GLY A 101 22.95 -5.11 7.92
N TRP A 102 23.21 -5.15 9.24
CA TRP A 102 22.15 -5.39 10.23
C TRP A 102 21.23 -4.18 10.37
N VAL A 103 21.79 -2.97 10.32
CA VAL A 103 21.00 -1.73 10.31
C VAL A 103 20.12 -1.65 9.07
N ASP A 104 20.65 -2.00 7.89
CA ASP A 104 19.88 -2.03 6.65
C ASP A 104 18.72 -3.03 6.72
N LEU A 105 18.99 -4.25 7.19
CA LEU A 105 17.97 -5.28 7.38
C LEU A 105 16.87 -4.82 8.32
N LEU A 106 17.24 -4.33 9.50
CA LEU A 106 16.28 -3.91 10.53
C LEU A 106 15.52 -2.66 10.08
N GLY A 107 16.19 -1.70 9.47
CA GLY A 107 15.59 -0.49 8.93
C GLY A 107 14.55 -0.80 7.86
N LEU A 108 14.91 -1.64 6.88
CA LEU A 108 13.99 -2.06 5.82
C LEU A 108 12.81 -2.88 6.37
N SER A 109 13.07 -3.80 7.29
CA SER A 109 12.02 -4.62 7.92
C SER A 109 11.05 -3.77 8.74
N PHE A 110 11.57 -2.77 9.47
CA PHE A 110 10.77 -1.83 10.24
C PHE A 110 9.92 -0.93 9.33
N LEU A 111 10.48 -0.49 8.21
CA LEU A 111 9.77 0.33 7.23
C LEU A 111 8.61 -0.45 6.59
N ILE A 112 8.83 -1.71 6.22
CA ILE A 112 7.80 -2.60 5.66
C ILE A 112 6.72 -2.91 6.70
N TRP A 113 7.13 -3.21 7.94
CA TRP A 113 6.20 -3.42 9.04
C TRP A 113 5.29 -2.20 9.25
N THR A 114 5.89 -1.01 9.29
CA THR A 114 5.18 0.26 9.47
C THR A 114 4.23 0.53 8.31
N PHE A 115 4.69 0.33 7.07
CA PHE A 115 3.87 0.54 5.88
C PHE A 115 2.64 -0.40 5.88
N MET A 116 2.86 -1.69 6.10
CA MET A 116 1.78 -2.68 6.20
C MET A 116 0.80 -2.36 7.32
N PHE A 117 1.32 -1.95 8.49
CA PHE A 117 0.47 -1.57 9.61
C PHE A 117 -0.40 -0.35 9.27
N LEU A 118 0.20 0.72 8.73
CA LEU A 118 -0.52 1.94 8.37
C LEU A 118 -1.59 1.66 7.32
N VAL A 119 -1.26 0.88 6.29
CA VAL A 119 -2.16 0.54 5.19
C VAL A 119 -3.46 -0.08 5.73
N ASN A 120 -3.31 -1.13 6.54
CA ASN A 120 -4.45 -1.86 7.11
C ASN A 120 -5.17 -1.05 8.19
N TYR A 121 -4.42 -0.29 9.00
CA TYR A 121 -5.00 0.55 10.04
C TYR A 121 -5.89 1.66 9.46
N PHE A 122 -5.46 2.32 8.38
CA PHE A 122 -6.29 3.33 7.71
C PHE A 122 -7.54 2.72 7.06
N SER A 123 -7.40 1.55 6.42
CA SER A 123 -8.53 0.76 5.90
C SER A 123 -9.56 0.46 7.00
N LEU A 124 -9.10 -0.06 8.16
CA LEU A 124 -9.96 -0.37 9.31
C LEU A 124 -10.61 0.89 9.90
N LYS A 125 -9.85 1.96 10.10
CA LYS A 125 -10.36 3.23 10.65
C LYS A 125 -11.44 3.84 9.76
N HIS A 126 -11.24 3.81 8.45
CA HIS A 126 -12.22 4.34 7.50
C HIS A 126 -13.49 3.48 7.48
N SER A 127 -13.34 2.16 7.41
CA SER A 127 -14.47 1.23 7.43
C SER A 127 -15.30 1.34 8.72
N PHE A 128 -14.64 1.40 9.88
CA PHE A 128 -15.32 1.53 11.17
C PHE A 128 -16.16 2.81 11.24
N LYS A 129 -15.62 3.95 10.78
CA LYS A 129 -16.36 5.22 10.73
C LYS A 129 -17.62 5.10 9.86
N LYS A 130 -17.48 4.53 8.66
CA LYS A 130 -18.60 4.33 7.73
C LYS A 130 -19.67 3.40 8.31
N ASN A 131 -19.26 2.32 8.95
CA ASN A 131 -20.18 1.35 9.56
C ASN A 131 -20.94 1.94 10.75
N SER A 132 -20.29 2.75 11.59
CA SER A 132 -20.97 3.42 12.70
C SER A 132 -22.00 4.45 12.23
N GLU A 133 -21.71 5.21 11.16
CA GLU A 133 -22.66 6.16 10.57
C GLU A 133 -23.91 5.44 10.01
N LEU A 134 -23.72 4.29 9.33
CA LEU A 134 -24.82 3.47 8.82
C LEU A 134 -25.67 2.82 9.93
N GLU A 135 -25.08 2.50 11.08
CA GLU A 135 -25.80 1.94 12.22
C GLU A 135 -26.64 3.00 12.94
N GLU A 136 -26.18 4.25 12.98
CA GLU A 136 -26.95 5.38 13.52
C GLU A 136 -28.14 5.75 12.63
N ASP A 137 -27.97 5.73 11.30
CA ASP A 137 -29.04 6.03 10.33
C ASP A 137 -30.19 5.01 10.40
N LYS A 138 -29.87 3.72 10.63
CA LYS A 138 -30.87 2.64 10.79
C LYS A 138 -31.70 2.70 12.08
N LYS A 139 -31.36 3.58 13.02
CA LYS A 139 -32.12 3.73 14.28
C LYS A 139 -33.29 4.71 14.18
N TRP A 140 -33.42 5.41 13.05
CA TRP A 140 -34.50 6.34 12.71
C TRP A 140 -35.39 5.77 11.61
#